data_AF-A2GCC2-F1
#
_entry.id   AF-A2GCC2-F1
#
_cell.length_a   1.000
_cell.length_b   1.000
_cell.length_c   1.000
_cell.angle_alpha   90.00
_cell.angle_beta   90.00
_cell.angle_gamma   90.00
#
_symmetry.space_group_name_H-M   'P 1'
#
loop_
_entity.id
_entity.type
_entity.pdbx_description
1 polymer ?
#
loop_
_entity_poly.entity_id
_entity_poly.type
_entity_poly.pdbx_seq_one_letter_code
_entity_poly.pdbx_strand_id
1 'polypeptide(L)'
;MNGIPNTTCHPFELNWTCVQNNCKKYKTQHNSHKFFYGEDEIKNEILQNGPVTAVFDVRPDLAYYKSGVYQSVLSEEESSFQHAVVIYGWGKEKETPFWWILNSYGPNWGINGSMKFLRGSNHCNIETHVSSALI
;
A
#
# COMPACT_ATOMS: atom_id res chain seq x y z
N MET A 1 -0.56 -8.82 -24.49
CA MET A 1 -1.52 -8.95 -23.36
C MET A 1 -1.87 -7.54 -22.92
N ASN A 2 -3.15 -7.16 -22.98
CA ASN A 2 -3.55 -5.75 -22.83
C ASN A 2 -4.58 -5.61 -21.70
N GLY A 3 -4.19 -5.66 -20.44
CA GLY A 3 -5.09 -5.41 -19.29
C GLY A 3 -5.28 -6.59 -18.34
N ILE A 4 -5.93 -6.30 -17.21
CA ILE A 4 -6.09 -7.19 -16.05
C ILE A 4 -7.56 -7.61 -15.93
N PRO A 5 -7.88 -8.90 -15.74
CA PRO A 5 -9.25 -9.36 -15.49
C PRO A 5 -9.72 -8.99 -14.08
N ASN A 6 -11.03 -9.01 -13.84
CA ASN A 6 -11.54 -8.87 -12.47
C ASN A 6 -11.41 -10.19 -11.69
N THR A 7 -11.46 -10.08 -10.36
CA THR A 7 -11.30 -11.22 -9.44
C THR A 7 -12.48 -12.20 -9.47
N THR A 8 -13.65 -11.80 -9.97
CA THR A 8 -14.79 -12.72 -10.17
C THR A 8 -14.53 -13.70 -11.31
N CYS A 9 -13.96 -13.22 -12.41
CA CYS A 9 -13.66 -14.05 -13.58
C CYS A 9 -12.32 -14.79 -13.41
N HIS A 10 -11.39 -14.18 -12.68
CA HIS A 10 -10.07 -14.76 -12.40
C HIS A 10 -9.76 -14.61 -10.89
N PRO A 11 -10.26 -15.54 -10.06
CA PRO A 11 -10.04 -15.49 -8.62
C PRO A 11 -8.58 -15.75 -8.26
N PHE A 12 -8.19 -15.29 -7.07
CA PHE A 12 -6.85 -15.54 -6.51
C PHE A 12 -6.71 -17.01 -6.12
N GLU A 13 -5.59 -17.62 -6.49
CA GLU A 13 -5.21 -18.98 -6.11
C GLU A 13 -3.74 -18.99 -5.68
N LEU A 14 -3.43 -19.68 -4.58
CA LEU A 14 -2.05 -19.74 -4.04
C LEU A 14 -1.09 -20.49 -4.97
N ASN A 15 -1.56 -21.57 -5.60
CA ASN A 15 -0.78 -22.39 -6.53
C ASN A 15 -1.19 -22.08 -7.97
N TRP A 16 -0.87 -20.88 -8.42
CA TRP A 16 -1.32 -20.39 -9.72
C TRP A 16 -0.40 -20.80 -10.87
N THR A 17 -1.01 -21.11 -12.02
CA THR A 17 -0.32 -21.26 -13.32
C THR A 17 -0.89 -20.26 -14.31
N CYS A 18 -0.11 -19.85 -15.31
CA CYS A 18 -0.58 -18.86 -16.29
C CYS A 18 -1.71 -19.41 -17.16
N VAL A 19 -2.95 -19.17 -16.74
CA VAL A 19 -4.15 -19.58 -17.49
C VAL A 19 -4.56 -18.45 -18.44
N GLN A 20 -4.54 -18.75 -19.74
CA GLN A 20 -5.21 -17.90 -20.72
C GLN A 20 -6.72 -18.12 -20.60
N ASN A 21 -7.44 -17.12 -20.12
CA ASN A 21 -8.89 -17.12 -20.05
C ASN A 21 -9.51 -16.08 -21.00
N ASN A 22 -10.78 -16.27 -21.33
CA ASN A 22 -11.58 -15.35 -22.13
C ASN A 22 -12.22 -14.23 -21.29
N CYS A 23 -11.63 -13.91 -20.12
CA CYS A 23 -12.16 -12.87 -19.25
C CYS A 23 -12.10 -11.50 -19.93
N LYS A 24 -13.11 -10.67 -19.65
CA LYS A 24 -13.06 -9.24 -19.98
C LYS A 24 -11.87 -8.62 -19.22
N LYS A 25 -10.97 -7.97 -19.96
CA LYS A 25 -9.77 -7.32 -19.41
C LYS A 25 -9.99 -5.82 -19.34
N TYR A 26 -9.64 -5.23 -18.20
CA TYR A 26 -9.67 -3.80 -17.97
C TYR A 26 -8.27 -3.23 -18.17
N LYS A 27 -8.17 -2.07 -18.81
CA LYS A 27 -6.90 -1.43 -19.13
C LYS A 27 -6.84 -0.06 -18.47
N THR A 28 -5.67 0.27 -17.96
CA THR A 28 -5.21 1.64 -17.72
C THR A 28 -4.55 2.16 -19.01
N GLN A 29 -4.36 3.47 -19.13
CA GLN A 29 -3.57 4.05 -20.21
C GLN A 29 -2.15 3.45 -20.22
N HIS A 30 -1.64 3.11 -21.41
CA HIS A 30 -0.31 2.50 -21.55
C HIS A 30 0.78 3.44 -21.03
N ASN A 31 1.75 2.92 -20.26
CA ASN A 31 2.85 3.67 -19.62
C ASN A 31 2.42 4.77 -18.63
N SER A 32 1.21 4.69 -18.09
CA SER A 32 0.68 5.74 -17.24
C SER A 32 0.89 5.45 -15.75
N HIS A 33 2.16 5.36 -15.33
CA HIS A 33 2.48 5.33 -13.90
C HIS A 33 3.31 6.55 -13.54
N LYS A 34 3.08 7.07 -12.34
CA LYS A 34 3.86 8.17 -11.77
C LYS A 34 4.46 7.73 -10.45
N PHE A 35 5.64 8.26 -10.15
CA PHE A 35 6.27 8.13 -8.85
C PHE A 35 6.11 9.41 -8.06
N PHE A 36 5.99 9.27 -6.75
CA PHE A 36 5.80 10.36 -5.80
C PHE A 36 6.75 10.17 -4.62
N TYR A 37 7.26 11.29 -4.11
CA TYR A 37 8.23 11.29 -3.03
C TYR A 37 7.82 12.28 -1.94
N GLY A 38 7.91 11.83 -0.68
CA GLY A 38 7.60 12.66 0.47
C GLY A 38 6.10 12.95 0.64
N GLU A 39 5.77 13.50 1.80
CA GLU A 39 4.38 13.64 2.25
C GLU A 39 3.49 14.44 1.28
N ASP A 40 3.96 15.59 0.80
CA ASP A 40 3.09 16.52 0.07
C ASP A 40 2.71 16.01 -1.33
N GLU A 41 3.64 15.38 -2.05
CA GLU A 41 3.32 14.78 -3.35
C GLU A 41 2.33 13.63 -3.20
N ILE A 42 2.52 12.78 -2.19
CA ILE A 42 1.63 11.66 -1.89
C ILE A 42 0.22 12.16 -1.56
N LYS A 43 0.08 13.18 -0.71
CA LYS A 43 -1.23 13.79 -0.39
C LYS A 43 -1.89 14.38 -1.62
N ASN A 44 -1.14 15.11 -2.42
CA ASN A 44 -1.65 15.73 -3.64
C ASN A 44 -2.17 14.68 -4.61
N GLU A 45 -1.44 13.58 -4.81
CA GLU A 45 -1.89 12.48 -5.66
C GLU A 45 -3.17 11.83 -5.12
N ILE A 46 -3.23 11.55 -3.81
CA ILE A 46 -4.42 10.95 -3.22
C ILE A 46 -5.64 11.86 -3.34
N LEU A 47 -5.48 13.18 -3.20
CA LEU A 47 -6.57 14.15 -3.40
C LEU A 47 -7.06 14.19 -4.85
N GLN A 48 -6.14 14.15 -5.81
CA GLN A 48 -6.47 14.36 -7.23
C GLN A 48 -6.93 13.09 -7.93
N ASN A 49 -6.26 11.96 -7.66
CA ASN A 49 -6.35 10.74 -8.46
C ASN A 49 -6.70 9.50 -7.63
N GLY A 50 -6.62 9.58 -6.30
CA GLY A 50 -7.01 8.50 -5.40
C GLY A 50 -5.84 7.66 -4.87
N PRO A 51 -6.10 6.44 -4.36
CA PRO A 51 -5.10 5.68 -3.61
C PRO A 51 -3.81 5.40 -4.37
N VAL A 52 -2.69 5.38 -3.64
CA VAL A 52 -1.35 5.13 -4.17
C VAL A 52 -0.77 3.84 -3.59
N THR A 53 0.13 3.20 -4.33
CA THR A 53 0.90 2.04 -3.86
C THR A 53 2.22 2.52 -3.28
N ALA A 54 2.52 2.15 -2.05
CA ALA A 54 3.78 2.46 -1.38
C ALA A 54 4.52 1.16 -1.03
N VAL A 55 5.84 1.23 -0.99
CA VAL A 55 6.71 0.17 -0.46
C VAL A 55 7.41 0.69 0.78
N PHE A 56 7.47 -0.12 1.83
CA PHE A 56 8.20 0.22 3.06
C PHE A 56 8.97 -0.97 3.61
N ASP A 57 9.95 -0.68 4.46
CA ASP A 57 10.78 -1.67 5.14
C ASP A 57 10.03 -2.25 6.35
N VAL A 58 9.69 -3.54 6.29
CA VAL A 58 8.96 -4.22 7.35
C VAL A 58 9.88 -4.51 8.53
N ARG A 59 9.37 -4.19 9.71
CA ARG A 59 9.97 -4.51 11.00
C ARG A 59 9.25 -5.71 11.63
N PRO A 60 9.94 -6.59 12.37
CA PRO A 60 9.34 -7.76 13.00
C PRO A 60 8.11 -7.45 13.89
N ASP A 61 8.09 -6.27 14.52
CA ASP A 61 6.99 -5.86 15.41
C ASP A 61 5.66 -5.58 14.67
N LEU A 62 5.68 -5.35 13.35
CA LEU A 62 4.48 -5.13 12.53
C LEU A 62 3.53 -6.33 12.60
N ALA A 63 4.06 -7.55 12.72
CA ALA A 63 3.26 -8.77 12.82
C ALA A 63 2.25 -8.73 13.99
N TYR A 64 2.58 -7.97 15.04
CA TYR A 64 1.77 -7.85 16.26
C TYR A 64 0.85 -6.62 16.26
N TYR A 65 0.87 -5.79 15.21
CA TYR A 65 0.03 -4.60 15.14
C TYR A 65 -1.47 -4.94 15.25
N LYS A 66 -2.18 -4.18 16.09
CA LYS A 66 -3.64 -4.30 16.29
C LYS A 66 -4.38 -2.98 16.11
N SER A 67 -3.82 -1.87 16.59
CA SER A 67 -4.47 -0.56 16.56
C SER A 67 -3.49 0.58 16.85
N GLY A 68 -3.96 1.83 16.73
CA GLY A 68 -3.15 3.03 16.97
C GLY A 68 -2.28 3.39 15.77
N VAL A 69 -1.49 4.46 15.89
CA VAL A 69 -0.51 4.82 14.85
C VAL A 69 0.72 3.94 15.02
N TYR A 70 0.97 3.08 14.04
CA TYR A 70 2.15 2.23 14.01
C TYR A 70 3.41 3.07 13.83
N GLN A 71 4.35 2.86 14.75
CA GLN A 71 5.72 3.35 14.70
C GLN A 71 6.58 2.25 15.31
N SER A 72 7.43 1.64 14.49
CA SER A 72 8.42 0.67 14.97
C SER A 72 9.34 1.31 16.00
N VAL A 73 9.61 0.57 17.07
CA VAL A 73 10.63 0.92 18.09
C VAL A 73 11.99 0.29 17.78
N LEU A 74 12.05 -0.57 16.76
CA LEU A 74 13.25 -1.25 16.30
C LEU A 74 14.08 -0.35 15.38
N SER A 75 15.40 -0.58 15.40
CA SER A 75 16.40 0.15 14.63
C SER A 75 16.30 -0.15 13.13
N GLU A 76 16.93 0.69 12.29
CA GLU A 76 16.89 0.52 10.83
C GLU A 76 17.51 -0.78 10.31
N GLU A 77 18.49 -1.32 11.03
CA GLU A 77 19.21 -2.55 10.69
C GLU A 77 18.33 -3.81 10.86
N GLU A 78 17.25 -3.72 11.65
CA GLU A 78 16.33 -4.83 11.92
C GLU A 78 15.25 -5.00 10.83
N SER A 79 15.54 -4.52 9.62
CA SER A 79 14.61 -4.62 8.49
C SER A 79 14.58 -6.07 8.04
N SER A 80 13.37 -6.63 7.93
CA SER A 80 13.20 -8.02 7.50
C SER A 80 13.12 -8.13 5.98
N PHE A 81 12.28 -7.31 5.35
CA PHE A 81 12.04 -7.28 3.90
C PHE A 81 11.23 -6.03 3.52
N GLN A 82 11.03 -5.81 2.22
CA GLN A 82 10.17 -4.74 1.70
C GLN A 82 8.76 -5.24 1.39
N HIS A 83 7.74 -4.48 1.77
CA HIS A 83 6.34 -4.84 1.55
C HIS A 83 5.56 -3.73 0.84
N ALA A 84 4.75 -4.13 -0.15
CA ALA A 84 3.91 -3.22 -0.92
C ALA A 84 2.50 -3.15 -0.33
N VAL A 85 2.00 -1.93 -0.14
CA VAL A 85 0.70 -1.63 0.46
C VAL A 85 0.01 -0.46 -0.25
N VAL A 86 -1.28 -0.26 0.01
CA VAL A 86 -2.04 0.84 -0.58
C VAL A 86 -2.28 1.93 0.47
N ILE A 87 -1.80 3.14 0.23
CA ILE A 87 -2.16 4.33 0.99
C ILE A 87 -3.43 4.92 0.37
N TYR A 88 -4.51 5.00 1.14
CA TYR A 88 -5.81 5.50 0.66
C TYR A 88 -6.26 6.79 1.35
N GLY A 89 -5.47 7.31 2.29
CA GLY A 89 -5.76 8.57 2.96
C GLY A 89 -4.75 8.88 4.05
N TRP A 90 -4.99 9.97 4.78
CA TRP A 90 -4.19 10.38 5.92
C TRP A 90 -5.07 11.03 6.96
N GLY A 91 -4.53 11.18 8.16
CA GLY A 91 -5.19 11.88 9.24
C GLY A 91 -4.21 12.28 10.31
N LYS A 92 -4.78 12.56 11.48
CA LYS A 92 -4.05 12.90 12.69
C LYS A 92 -4.80 12.28 13.87
N GLU A 93 -4.09 11.58 14.73
CA GLU A 93 -4.62 11.07 16.00
C GLU A 93 -3.95 11.85 17.13
N LYS A 94 -4.72 12.71 17.81
CA LYS A 94 -4.19 13.74 18.71
C LYS A 94 -3.16 14.61 17.97
N GLU A 95 -1.89 14.52 18.33
CA GLU A 95 -0.77 15.22 17.71
C GLU A 95 0.00 14.39 16.68
N THR A 96 -0.30 13.09 16.55
CA THR A 96 0.46 12.18 15.70
C THR A 96 -0.16 12.07 14.29
N PRO A 97 0.51 12.56 13.24
CA PRO A 97 0.08 12.38 11.86
C PRO A 97 0.21 10.91 11.42
N PHE A 98 -0.73 10.44 10.59
CA PHE A 98 -0.67 9.08 10.06
C PHE A 98 -1.15 8.98 8.61
N TRP A 99 -0.70 7.92 7.92
CA TRP A 99 -1.25 7.36 6.69
C TRP A 99 -2.28 6.28 7.01
N TRP A 100 -3.41 6.29 6.30
CA TRP A 100 -4.32 5.15 6.26
C TRP A 100 -3.84 4.18 5.18
N ILE A 101 -3.55 2.96 5.61
CA ILE A 101 -3.00 1.93 4.75
C ILE A 101 -3.90 0.71 4.73
N LEU A 102 -4.19 0.21 3.54
CA LEU A 102 -4.80 -1.09 3.33
C LEU A 102 -3.70 -2.12 3.11
N ASN A 103 -3.71 -3.18 3.93
CA ASN A 103 -2.77 -4.28 3.85
C ASN A 103 -3.44 -5.52 3.20
N SER A 104 -2.65 -6.53 2.88
CA SER A 104 -3.06 -7.77 2.21
C SER A 104 -3.00 -9.01 3.11
N TYR A 105 -2.82 -8.84 4.43
CA TYR A 105 -2.75 -9.93 5.42
C TYR A 105 -4.12 -10.43 5.92
N GLY A 106 -5.19 -10.07 5.20
CA GLY A 106 -6.56 -10.44 5.52
C GLY A 106 -7.22 -9.52 6.56
N PRO A 107 -8.55 -9.64 6.70
CA PRO A 107 -9.35 -8.69 7.49
C PRO A 107 -9.14 -8.80 9.01
N ASN A 108 -8.62 -9.93 9.50
CA ASN A 108 -8.39 -10.14 10.94
C ASN A 108 -7.10 -9.51 11.46
N TRP A 109 -6.29 -8.95 10.56
CA TRP A 109 -5.04 -8.29 10.90
C TRP A 109 -5.25 -6.77 11.08
N GLY A 110 -4.57 -6.16 12.06
CA GLY A 110 -4.69 -4.72 12.33
C GLY A 110 -6.14 -4.26 12.56
N ILE A 111 -6.50 -3.14 11.95
CA ILE A 111 -7.82 -2.52 12.01
C ILE A 111 -8.61 -2.97 10.78
N ASN A 112 -9.25 -4.14 10.85
CA ASN A 112 -10.03 -4.71 9.73
C ASN A 112 -9.22 -4.84 8.42
N GLY A 113 -7.97 -5.30 8.51
CA GLY A 113 -7.03 -5.38 7.38
C GLY A 113 -6.33 -4.07 7.04
N SER A 114 -6.62 -2.98 7.75
CA SER A 114 -5.97 -1.68 7.60
C SER A 114 -5.02 -1.37 8.76
N MET A 115 -4.19 -0.35 8.59
CA MET A 115 -3.38 0.23 9.65
C MET A 115 -3.29 1.75 9.53
N LYS A 116 -3.06 2.40 10.67
CA LYS A 116 -2.54 3.77 10.70
C LYS A 116 -1.03 3.68 10.83
N PHE A 117 -0.29 4.36 9.99
CA PHE A 117 1.18 4.30 9.95
C PHE A 117 1.76 5.71 10.09
N LEU A 118 2.85 5.87 10.86
CA LEU A 118 3.45 7.19 11.10
C LEU A 118 3.78 7.91 9.80
N ARG A 119 3.30 9.15 9.67
CA ARG A 119 3.46 9.99 8.47
C ARG A 119 4.38 11.19 8.76
N GLY A 120 5.07 11.66 7.73
CA GLY A 120 5.79 12.94 7.74
C GLY A 120 7.23 12.86 8.25
N SER A 121 7.71 11.65 8.54
CA SER A 121 9.09 11.38 8.94
C SER A 121 9.76 10.33 8.04
N ASN A 122 9.14 9.98 6.91
CA ASN A 122 9.54 8.87 6.05
C ASN A 122 9.84 7.57 6.83
N HIS A 123 9.02 7.27 7.85
CA HIS A 123 9.26 6.15 8.75
C HIS A 123 9.29 4.84 7.95
N CYS A 124 10.34 4.03 8.15
CA CYS A 124 10.59 2.81 7.37
C CYS A 124 10.57 3.02 5.84
N ASN A 125 11.01 4.19 5.36
CA ASN A 125 11.10 4.52 3.94
C ASN A 125 9.76 4.50 3.17
N ILE A 126 8.63 4.58 3.86
CA ILE A 126 7.30 4.46 3.24
C ILE A 126 6.96 5.58 2.25
N GLU A 127 7.63 6.73 2.36
CA GLU A 127 7.43 7.91 1.51
C GLU A 127 8.49 7.99 0.39
N THR A 128 9.37 6.98 0.27
CA THR A 128 10.48 6.94 -0.71
C THR A 128 10.07 6.29 -2.03
N HIS A 129 9.23 5.25 -2.02
CA HIS A 129 8.85 4.51 -3.22
C HIS A 129 7.34 4.41 -3.33
N VAL A 130 6.71 5.49 -3.80
CA VAL A 130 5.27 5.58 -3.97
C VAL A 130 4.92 5.74 -5.45
N SER A 131 3.88 5.04 -5.89
CA SER A 131 3.41 5.11 -7.27
C SER A 131 1.90 4.99 -7.40
N SER A 132 1.35 5.55 -8.47
CA SER A 132 -0.03 5.35 -8.87
C SER A 132 -0.09 4.92 -10.34
N ALA A 133 -1.18 4.25 -10.71
CA ALA A 133 -1.56 4.09 -12.11
C ALA A 133 -2.56 5.21 -12.45
N LEU A 134 -2.31 5.92 -13.55
CA LEU A 134 -3.26 6.87 -14.10
C LEU A 134 -4.30 6.08 -14.88
N ILE A 135 -5.58 6.37 -14.67
CA ILE A 135 -6.69 5.64 -15.31
C ILE A 135 -7.22 6.49 -16.47
#